data_AF-S0L665-F1
#
_entry.id   AF-S0L665-F1
#
_cell.length_a   1.000
_cell.length_b   1.000
_cell.length_c   1.000
_cell.angle_alpha   90.00
_cell.angle_beta   90.00
_cell.angle_gamma   90.00
#
_symmetry.space_group_name_H-M   'P 1'
#
loop_
_entity.id
_entity.type
_entity.pdbx_description
1 polymer ?
#
loop_
_entity_poly.entity_id
_entity_poly.type
_entity_poly.pdbx_seq_one_letter_code
_entity_poly.pdbx_strand_id
1 'polypeptide(L)'
;MFGEEVTLQPFDRILSGFDKITEVAFSILDCSYLSTKYQEFGITGYRVGDFKGRAFIHRYVPCSFYQVPMLIYRSKYLIPLVFRKNFTMINLFTDPNRFASFLDVLDFEVEFRPKQVIIEAQENAYPYAEETFYVIDTNYVLFRLAEIIEVGALAIRHMTDIAEFMEWNRTARLIDNGVKGRHSQIFDPQDETQFLELDMIIGIVLRLYPESLCEQIVL
;
A
#
# COMPACT_ATOMS: atom_id res chain seq x y z
N MET A 1 13.33 24.18 13.39
CA MET A 1 13.62 25.00 12.20
C MET A 1 13.66 24.03 11.04
N PHE A 2 12.82 24.25 10.03
CA PHE A 2 12.41 23.26 9.04
C PHE A 2 13.55 22.54 8.29
N GLY A 3 13.20 21.35 7.80
CA GLY A 3 13.75 20.69 6.63
C GLY A 3 12.70 19.67 6.18
N GLU A 4 11.47 20.09 5.85
CA GLU A 4 11.08 20.81 4.62
C GLU A 4 11.66 20.12 3.37
N GLU A 5 10.79 19.31 2.74
CA GLU A 5 10.98 18.43 1.58
C GLU A 5 11.79 17.14 1.81
N VAL A 6 11.07 16.00 1.74
CA VAL A 6 11.67 14.73 1.31
C VAL A 6 12.41 15.01 0.02
N THR A 7 13.74 15.01 0.07
CA THR A 7 14.56 15.28 -1.11
C THR A 7 14.63 14.00 -1.93
N LEU A 8 13.63 13.84 -2.77
CA LEU A 8 13.49 12.79 -3.75
C LEU A 8 14.68 12.82 -4.73
N GLN A 9 15.63 11.90 -4.59
CA GLN A 9 16.74 11.79 -5.55
C GLN A 9 16.26 11.07 -6.82
N PRO A 10 16.61 11.57 -8.03
CA PRO A 10 16.35 10.83 -9.26
C PRO A 10 17.01 9.46 -9.19
N PHE A 11 16.23 8.39 -9.35
CA PHE A 11 16.79 7.06 -9.55
C PHE A 11 17.02 6.84 -11.05
N ASP A 12 18.25 7.11 -11.50
CA ASP A 12 18.62 6.90 -12.90
C ASP A 12 18.81 5.41 -13.19
N ARG A 13 17.96 4.87 -14.07
CA ARG A 13 18.23 3.62 -14.78
C ARG A 13 18.09 3.77 -16.28
N ILE A 14 19.03 3.13 -16.98
CA ILE A 14 19.01 2.92 -18.42
C ILE A 14 17.91 1.91 -18.73
N LEU A 15 16.70 2.39 -19.01
CA LEU A 15 15.65 1.61 -19.65
C LEU A 15 15.84 1.76 -21.17
N SER A 16 16.35 0.74 -21.84
CA SER A 16 16.37 0.73 -23.31
C SER A 16 14.92 0.68 -23.82
N GLY A 17 14.39 1.83 -24.25
CA GLY A 17 13.18 1.91 -25.07
C GLY A 17 11.87 2.31 -24.38
N PHE A 18 11.86 2.74 -23.11
CA PHE A 18 10.66 3.26 -22.45
C PHE A 18 10.89 4.66 -21.89
N ASP A 19 9.84 5.49 -21.89
CA ASP A 19 9.84 6.85 -21.33
C ASP A 19 10.49 6.87 -19.94
N LYS A 20 11.35 7.87 -19.69
CA LYS A 20 12.00 8.08 -18.38
C LYS A 20 10.92 8.26 -17.31
N ILE A 21 10.63 7.20 -16.55
CA ILE A 21 9.83 7.29 -15.33
C ILE A 21 10.70 7.99 -14.29
N THR A 22 10.30 9.17 -13.82
CA THR A 22 11.00 9.88 -12.74
C THR A 22 10.71 9.17 -11.43
N GLU A 23 11.53 8.18 -11.11
CA GLU A 23 11.52 7.51 -9.82
C GLU A 23 12.22 8.36 -8.77
N VAL A 24 11.71 8.21 -7.56
CA VAL A 24 12.14 8.98 -6.40
C VAL A 24 12.34 8.05 -5.22
N ALA A 25 13.47 8.19 -4.54
CA ALA A 25 13.81 7.42 -3.35
C ALA A 25 14.10 8.35 -2.17
N PHE A 26 13.81 7.85 -0.96
CA PHE A 26 14.14 8.54 0.29
C PHE A 26 15.64 8.51 0.57
N SER A 27 16.16 9.50 1.31
CA SER A 27 17.54 9.44 1.77
C SER A 27 17.69 8.45 2.95
N ILE A 28 18.92 8.03 3.25
CA ILE A 28 19.20 7.20 4.43
C ILE A 28 18.83 7.92 5.73
N LEU A 29 19.03 9.25 5.79
CA LEU A 29 18.66 10.06 6.95
C LEU A 29 17.15 10.04 7.17
N ASP A 30 16.36 10.13 6.09
CA ASP A 30 14.91 10.03 6.18
C ASP A 30 14.46 8.64 6.64
N CYS A 31 15.17 7.57 6.25
CA CYS A 31 14.86 6.20 6.71
C CYS A 31 15.02 6.04 8.21
N SER A 32 16.10 6.61 8.78
CA SER A 32 16.34 6.60 10.22
C SER A 32 15.23 7.32 10.97
N TYR A 33 14.84 8.51 10.49
CA TYR A 33 13.73 9.27 11.04
C TYR A 33 12.40 8.48 10.96
N LEU A 34 12.05 7.96 9.79
CA LEU A 34 10.81 7.20 9.56
C LEU A 34 10.76 5.95 10.44
N SER A 35 11.88 5.24 10.62
CA SER A 35 11.94 4.06 11.47
C SER A 35 11.66 4.37 12.94
N THR A 36 12.11 5.53 13.43
CA THR A 36 11.82 5.99 14.79
C THR A 36 10.37 6.47 14.90
N LYS A 37 9.91 7.28 13.94
CA LYS A 37 8.56 7.86 13.93
C LYS A 37 7.47 6.80 13.96
N TYR A 38 7.66 5.70 13.23
CA TYR A 38 6.62 4.68 13.04
C TYR A 38 6.89 3.37 13.80
N GLN A 39 7.73 3.44 14.85
CA GLN A 39 8.05 2.27 15.66
C GLN A 39 6.82 1.65 16.34
N GLU A 40 5.89 2.49 16.79
CA GLU A 40 4.64 2.05 17.43
C GLU A 40 3.76 1.20 16.51
N PHE A 41 3.90 1.37 15.19
CA PHE A 41 3.16 0.61 14.20
C PHE A 41 3.86 -0.71 13.82
N GLY A 42 4.97 -1.07 14.46
CA GLY A 42 5.71 -2.31 14.18
C GLY A 42 6.85 -2.14 13.17
N ILE A 43 7.27 -0.91 12.87
CA ILE A 43 8.55 -0.67 12.17
C ILE A 43 9.69 -0.90 13.17
N THR A 44 10.61 -1.79 12.81
CA THR A 44 11.68 -2.27 13.71
C THR A 44 13.06 -1.73 13.33
N GLY A 45 13.17 -1.11 12.16
CA GLY A 45 14.41 -0.53 11.65
C GLY A 45 14.31 -0.21 10.18
N TYR A 46 15.46 0.00 9.56
CA TYR A 46 15.59 0.21 8.12
C TYR A 46 16.87 -0.44 7.61
N ARG A 47 16.93 -0.70 6.30
CA ARG A 47 18.14 -1.17 5.62
C ARG A 47 18.19 -0.67 4.20
N VAL A 48 19.36 -0.79 3.58
CA VAL A 48 19.53 -0.58 2.13
C VAL A 48 19.78 -1.95 1.51
N GLY A 49 19.08 -2.27 0.44
CA GLY A 49 19.26 -3.54 -0.25
C GLY A 49 18.77 -3.50 -1.69
N ASP A 50 19.08 -4.54 -2.44
CA ASP A 50 18.64 -4.71 -3.81
C ASP A 50 17.38 -5.59 -3.85
N PHE A 51 16.64 -5.58 -4.93
CA PHE A 51 15.64 -6.62 -5.21
C PHE A 51 15.41 -6.72 -6.71
N LYS A 52 14.94 -7.88 -7.15
CA LYS A 52 14.57 -8.13 -8.55
C LYS A 52 13.19 -8.75 -8.56
N GLY A 53 12.34 -8.36 -9.49
CA GLY A 53 11.01 -8.95 -9.60
C GLY A 53 10.11 -8.15 -10.52
N ARG A 54 8.81 -8.46 -10.47
CA ARG A 54 7.77 -7.71 -11.15
C ARG A 54 7.07 -6.86 -10.10
N ALA A 55 7.08 -5.55 -10.28
CA ALA A 55 6.49 -4.61 -9.34
C ALA A 55 5.55 -3.62 -10.04
N PHE A 56 4.53 -3.16 -9.32
CA PHE A 56 3.50 -2.24 -9.80
C PHE A 56 4.09 -0.90 -10.24
N ILE A 57 5.20 -0.48 -9.64
CA ILE A 57 5.98 0.69 -10.04
C ILE A 57 6.40 0.66 -11.52
N HIS A 58 6.45 -0.50 -12.17
CA HIS A 58 6.62 -0.66 -13.62
C HIS A 58 5.49 -1.46 -14.28
N ARG A 59 4.27 -1.42 -13.73
CA ARG A 59 3.13 -2.21 -14.22
C ARG A 59 3.48 -3.70 -14.41
N TYR A 60 4.23 -4.27 -13.48
CA TYR A 60 4.67 -5.67 -13.47
C TYR A 60 5.60 -6.09 -14.63
N VAL A 61 6.25 -5.12 -15.28
CA VAL A 61 7.42 -5.40 -16.12
C VAL A 61 8.58 -5.86 -15.23
N PRO A 62 9.30 -6.94 -15.58
CA PRO A 62 10.48 -7.38 -14.85
C PRO A 62 11.51 -6.25 -14.71
N CYS A 63 11.89 -5.95 -13.48
CA CYS A 63 12.84 -4.91 -13.13
C CYS A 63 13.79 -5.42 -12.05
N SER A 64 14.89 -4.70 -11.89
CA SER A 64 15.75 -4.84 -10.72
C SER A 64 15.82 -3.48 -10.07
N PHE A 65 16.18 -3.44 -8.81
CA PHE A 65 16.48 -2.22 -8.08
C PHE A 65 17.72 -2.49 -7.25
N TYR A 66 18.64 -1.52 -7.21
CA TYR A 66 19.88 -1.63 -6.47
C TYR A 66 19.91 -0.51 -5.42
N GLN A 67 20.45 -0.81 -4.24
CA GLN A 67 20.66 0.13 -3.14
C GLN A 67 19.38 0.87 -2.74
N VAL A 68 18.27 0.16 -2.69
CA VAL A 68 16.98 0.74 -2.31
C VAL A 68 16.86 0.85 -0.80
N PRO A 69 16.52 2.03 -0.26
CA PRO A 69 16.14 2.19 1.13
C PRO A 69 14.83 1.45 1.43
N MET A 70 14.78 0.69 2.52
CA MET A 70 13.61 -0.09 2.93
C MET A 70 13.37 0.03 4.43
N LEU A 71 12.12 0.14 4.85
CA LEU A 71 11.74 -0.04 6.26
C LEU A 71 11.58 -1.54 6.55
N ILE A 72 11.96 -1.95 7.76
CA ILE A 72 11.75 -3.32 8.26
C ILE A 72 10.46 -3.33 9.07
N TYR A 73 9.44 -3.99 8.54
CA TYR A 73 8.11 -4.09 9.13
C TYR A 73 7.90 -5.48 9.76
N ARG A 74 7.50 -5.50 11.04
CA ARG A 74 7.26 -6.72 11.85
C ARG A 74 8.39 -7.75 11.75
N SER A 75 9.63 -7.30 11.60
CA SER A 75 10.83 -8.12 11.41
C SER A 75 10.74 -9.17 10.30
N LYS A 76 9.84 -9.01 9.33
CA LYS A 76 9.55 -10.03 8.31
C LYS A 76 9.42 -9.44 6.91
N TYR A 77 8.92 -8.20 6.82
CA TYR A 77 8.63 -7.53 5.57
C TYR A 77 9.56 -6.35 5.36
N LEU A 78 9.96 -6.14 4.12
CA LEU A 78 10.67 -4.95 3.69
C LEU A 78 9.73 -4.09 2.89
N ILE A 79 9.60 -2.83 3.27
CA ILE A 79 8.82 -1.84 2.54
C ILE A 79 9.80 -0.96 1.77
N PRO A 80 10.03 -1.19 0.46
CA PRO A 80 10.81 -0.30 -0.38
C PRO A 80 10.27 1.12 -0.36
N LEU A 81 11.15 2.07 -0.10
CA LEU A 81 10.86 3.50 -0.13
C LEU A 81 11.24 4.10 -1.50
N VAL A 82 10.84 3.40 -2.56
CA VAL A 82 10.99 3.83 -3.97
C VAL A 82 9.61 3.98 -4.60
N PHE A 83 9.38 5.13 -5.23
CA PHE A 83 8.06 5.50 -5.70
C PHE A 83 8.14 6.15 -7.09
N ARG A 84 7.02 6.11 -7.81
CA ARG A 84 6.80 7.09 -8.88
C ARG A 84 6.54 8.45 -8.26
N LYS A 85 7.11 9.51 -8.83
CA LYS A 85 6.82 10.88 -8.38
C LYS A 85 5.32 11.21 -8.58
N ASN A 86 4.54 11.21 -7.51
CA ASN A 86 3.15 11.66 -7.47
C ASN A 86 2.81 12.32 -6.12
N PHE A 87 1.72 13.10 -6.07
CA PHE A 87 1.29 13.78 -4.85
C PHE A 87 0.83 12.81 -3.75
N THR A 88 0.27 11.66 -4.13
CA THR A 88 -0.21 10.62 -3.21
C THR A 88 0.91 10.11 -2.29
N MET A 89 2.13 9.95 -2.82
CA MET A 89 3.29 9.51 -2.05
C MET A 89 3.69 10.54 -0.97
N ILE A 90 3.71 11.83 -1.32
CA ILE A 90 4.07 12.87 -0.35
C ILE A 90 3.10 12.84 0.84
N ASN A 91 1.80 12.72 0.55
CA ASN A 91 0.76 12.68 1.58
C ASN A 91 0.85 11.44 2.48
N LEU A 92 1.40 10.31 2.01
CA LEU A 92 1.56 9.11 2.82
C LEU A 92 2.39 9.36 4.08
N PHE A 93 3.45 10.17 3.99
CA PHE A 93 4.41 10.35 5.08
C PHE A 93 4.21 11.65 5.88
N THR A 94 3.44 12.60 5.33
CA THR A 94 3.09 13.84 6.02
C THR A 94 1.85 13.69 6.91
N ASP A 95 0.89 12.83 6.53
CA ASP A 95 -0.34 12.57 7.29
C ASP A 95 -0.23 11.24 8.08
N PRO A 96 -0.19 11.27 9.43
CA PRO A 96 -0.14 10.06 10.25
C PRO A 96 -1.29 9.09 10.00
N ASN A 97 -2.49 9.60 9.70
CA ASN A 97 -3.66 8.76 9.44
C ASN A 97 -3.50 7.98 8.13
N ARG A 98 -2.86 8.56 7.12
CA ARG A 98 -2.59 7.87 5.85
C ARG A 98 -1.54 6.77 6.02
N PHE A 99 -0.49 6.99 6.81
CA PHE A 99 0.51 5.95 7.06
C PHE A 99 -0.06 4.78 7.88
N ALA A 100 -0.85 5.05 8.93
CA ALA A 100 -1.54 4.00 9.66
C ALA A 100 -2.47 3.20 8.73
N SER A 101 -3.25 3.89 7.90
CA SER A 101 -4.14 3.25 6.91
C SER A 101 -3.38 2.45 5.86
N PHE A 102 -2.20 2.89 5.44
CA PHE A 102 -1.32 2.12 4.56
C PHE A 102 -0.92 0.78 5.18
N LEU A 103 -0.62 0.77 6.49
CA LEU A 103 -0.27 -0.45 7.20
C LEU A 103 -1.47 -1.38 7.38
N ASP A 104 -2.67 -0.85 7.60
CA ASP A 104 -3.90 -1.66 7.64
C ASP A 104 -4.13 -2.39 6.32
N VAL A 105 -3.98 -1.67 5.18
CA VAL A 105 -4.08 -2.28 3.84
C VAL A 105 -2.96 -3.30 3.64
N LEU A 106 -1.74 -3.00 4.05
CA LEU A 106 -0.62 -3.93 3.95
C LEU A 106 -0.91 -5.22 4.73
N ASP A 107 -1.36 -5.11 5.97
CA ASP A 107 -1.67 -6.24 6.85
C ASP A 107 -2.77 -7.14 6.25
N PHE A 108 -3.83 -6.52 5.71
CA PHE A 108 -4.89 -7.26 5.03
C PHE A 108 -4.35 -8.00 3.79
N GLU A 109 -3.60 -7.30 2.94
CA GLU A 109 -3.10 -7.88 1.68
C GLU A 109 -2.07 -9.01 1.93
N VAL A 110 -1.21 -8.92 2.95
CA VAL A 110 -0.26 -10.01 3.24
C VAL A 110 -0.95 -11.24 3.81
N GLU A 111 -2.04 -11.08 4.53
CA GLU A 111 -2.80 -12.19 5.12
C GLU A 111 -3.64 -12.91 4.05
N PHE A 112 -4.43 -12.15 3.28
CA PHE A 112 -5.43 -12.73 2.38
C PHE A 112 -5.00 -12.81 0.91
N ARG A 113 -4.06 -11.96 0.47
CA ARG A 113 -3.65 -11.83 -0.94
C ARG A 113 -2.12 -11.69 -1.13
N PRO A 114 -1.29 -12.51 -0.45
CA PRO A 114 0.16 -12.30 -0.41
C PRO A 114 0.83 -12.27 -1.79
N LYS A 115 0.29 -12.99 -2.78
CA LYS A 115 0.82 -13.01 -4.16
C LYS A 115 0.65 -11.69 -4.91
N GLN A 116 -0.27 -10.82 -4.47
CA GLN A 116 -0.50 -9.51 -5.08
C GLN A 116 0.44 -8.45 -4.51
N VAL A 117 0.80 -8.58 -3.23
CA VAL A 117 1.57 -7.57 -2.48
C VAL A 117 3.03 -7.94 -2.26
N ILE A 118 3.40 -9.22 -2.30
CA ILE A 118 4.80 -9.65 -2.18
C ILE A 118 5.41 -9.76 -3.57
N ILE A 119 6.52 -9.05 -3.78
CA ILE A 119 7.28 -9.15 -5.03
C ILE A 119 7.91 -10.54 -5.09
N GLU A 120 7.45 -11.36 -6.03
CA GLU A 120 8.08 -12.62 -6.38
C GLU A 120 9.47 -12.35 -6.95
N ALA A 121 10.46 -12.30 -6.06
CA ALA A 121 11.84 -12.25 -6.45
C ALA A 121 12.25 -13.61 -7.02
N GLN A 122 12.69 -13.63 -8.28
CA GLN A 122 13.46 -14.76 -8.79
C GLN A 122 14.73 -14.86 -7.97
N GLU A 123 14.67 -15.69 -6.94
CA GLU A 123 15.72 -15.92 -5.95
C GLU A 123 16.21 -14.61 -5.29
N ASN A 124 15.82 -14.40 -4.03
CA ASN A 124 16.64 -13.62 -3.11
C ASN A 124 17.97 -14.37 -2.91
N ALA A 125 18.81 -14.44 -3.95
CA ALA A 125 20.16 -14.97 -3.90
C ALA A 125 21.06 -13.93 -3.21
N TYR A 126 20.75 -13.64 -1.95
CA TYR A 126 21.66 -12.97 -1.05
C TYR A 126 22.42 -14.04 -0.29
N PRO A 127 23.68 -14.36 -0.67
CA PRO A 127 24.49 -15.33 0.05
C PRO A 127 24.78 -14.96 1.52
N TYR A 128 24.32 -13.79 1.98
CA TYR A 128 24.56 -13.26 3.33
C TYR A 128 23.27 -12.85 4.09
N ALA A 129 22.07 -13.13 3.57
CA ALA A 129 20.83 -12.81 4.29
C ALA A 129 20.54 -13.91 5.32
N GLU A 130 20.83 -13.64 6.60
CA GLU A 130 20.57 -14.55 7.72
C GLU A 130 19.06 -14.79 7.95
N GLU A 131 18.19 -13.93 7.41
CA GLU A 131 16.73 -14.05 7.48
C GLU A 131 16.07 -13.82 6.11
N THR A 132 15.10 -14.66 5.75
CA THR A 132 14.34 -14.54 4.50
C THR A 132 13.26 -13.47 4.67
N PHE A 133 13.63 -12.21 4.41
CA PHE A 133 12.66 -11.12 4.34
C PHE A 133 11.84 -11.19 3.05
N TYR A 134 10.56 -10.82 3.13
CA TYR A 134 9.69 -10.62 1.96
C TYR A 134 9.67 -9.15 1.54
N VAL A 135 9.89 -8.88 0.25
CA VAL A 135 9.85 -7.51 -0.28
C VAL A 135 8.43 -7.17 -0.70
N ILE A 136 7.90 -6.08 -0.16
CA ILE A 136 6.56 -5.57 -0.44
C ILE A 136 6.54 -4.74 -1.73
N ASP A 137 5.51 -4.90 -2.53
CA ASP A 137 5.18 -3.99 -3.62
C ASP A 137 4.49 -2.74 -3.07
N THR A 138 5.29 -1.82 -2.54
CA THR A 138 4.80 -0.59 -1.89
C THR A 138 3.89 0.22 -2.81
N ASN A 139 4.13 0.20 -4.13
CA ASN A 139 3.35 0.98 -5.09
C ASN A 139 1.98 0.35 -5.34
N TYR A 140 1.84 -0.99 -5.23
CA TYR A 140 0.55 -1.66 -5.23
C TYR A 140 -0.28 -1.27 -4.00
N VAL A 141 0.30 -1.34 -2.80
CA VAL A 141 -0.40 -0.99 -1.55
C VAL A 141 -0.83 0.48 -1.55
N LEU A 142 0.05 1.38 -2.01
CA LEU A 142 -0.28 2.79 -2.18
C LEU A 142 -1.44 3.01 -3.17
N PHE A 143 -1.48 2.24 -4.25
CA PHE A 143 -2.57 2.31 -5.21
C PHE A 143 -3.89 1.87 -4.59
N ARG A 144 -3.91 0.73 -3.88
CA ARG A 144 -5.10 0.25 -3.16
C ARG A 144 -5.58 1.27 -2.11
N LEU A 145 -4.66 1.84 -1.33
CA LEU A 145 -5.00 2.90 -0.38
C LEU A 145 -5.62 4.12 -1.07
N ALA A 146 -5.09 4.52 -2.24
CA ALA A 146 -5.63 5.64 -3.00
C ALA A 146 -7.04 5.34 -3.53
N GLU A 147 -7.34 4.11 -3.95
CA GLU A 147 -8.70 3.71 -4.33
C GLU A 147 -9.66 3.83 -3.14
N ILE A 148 -9.24 3.41 -1.95
CA ILE A 148 -10.05 3.53 -0.73
C ILE A 148 -10.28 5.00 -0.38
N ILE A 149 -9.22 5.80 -0.27
CA ILE A 149 -9.30 7.18 0.24
C ILE A 149 -9.88 8.15 -0.79
N GLU A 150 -9.33 8.15 -2.00
CA GLU A 150 -9.63 9.18 -2.99
C GLU A 150 -10.89 8.86 -3.80
N VAL A 151 -11.28 7.59 -3.90
CA VAL A 151 -12.48 7.15 -4.64
C VAL A 151 -13.60 6.73 -3.69
N GLY A 152 -13.30 5.91 -2.68
CA GLY A 152 -14.32 5.30 -1.81
C GLY A 152 -14.79 6.19 -0.67
N ALA A 153 -13.87 6.79 0.09
CA ALA A 153 -14.15 7.29 1.43
C ALA A 153 -15.25 8.36 1.49
N LEU A 154 -15.31 9.26 0.51
CA LEU A 154 -16.32 10.32 0.46
C LEU A 154 -17.75 9.77 0.25
N ALA A 155 -17.88 8.69 -0.51
CA ALA A 155 -19.17 8.04 -0.71
C ALA A 155 -19.55 7.23 0.53
N ILE A 156 -18.61 6.40 1.01
CA ILE A 156 -18.85 5.44 2.09
C ILE A 156 -19.22 6.13 3.40
N ARG A 157 -18.60 7.28 3.73
CA ARG A 157 -18.79 7.97 5.02
C ARG A 157 -20.25 8.30 5.39
N HIS A 158 -21.12 8.42 4.41
CA HIS A 158 -22.53 8.77 4.61
C HIS A 158 -23.46 7.56 4.63
N MET A 159 -22.96 6.39 4.24
CA MET A 159 -23.77 5.18 4.16
C MET A 159 -24.07 4.66 5.56
N THR A 160 -25.27 4.11 5.74
CA THR A 160 -25.72 3.66 7.07
C THR A 160 -25.92 2.15 7.17
N ASP A 161 -25.92 1.43 6.05
CA ASP A 161 -26.13 -0.01 6.05
C ASP A 161 -25.39 -0.73 4.90
N ILE A 162 -25.30 -2.05 5.03
CA ILE A 162 -24.60 -2.92 4.08
C ILE A 162 -25.27 -2.97 2.71
N ALA A 163 -26.58 -2.75 2.62
CA ALA A 163 -27.30 -2.79 1.36
C ALA A 163 -26.96 -1.56 0.50
N GLU A 164 -26.81 -0.39 1.12
CA GLU A 164 -26.35 0.82 0.46
C GLU A 164 -24.91 0.67 -0.06
N PHE A 165 -24.01 0.12 0.77
CA PHE A 165 -22.64 -0.20 0.34
C PHE A 165 -22.63 -1.16 -0.83
N MET A 166 -23.43 -2.23 -0.77
CA MET A 166 -23.54 -3.23 -1.85
C MET A 166 -23.98 -2.59 -3.17
N GLU A 167 -24.97 -1.70 -3.14
CA GLU A 167 -25.46 -1.04 -4.35
C GLU A 167 -24.41 -0.09 -4.93
N TRP A 168 -23.74 0.70 -4.10
CA TRP A 168 -22.65 1.56 -4.54
C TRP A 168 -21.47 0.76 -5.11
N ASN A 169 -21.05 -0.30 -4.41
CA ASN A 169 -19.90 -1.12 -4.78
C ASN A 169 -20.13 -1.90 -6.09
N ARG A 170 -21.38 -2.18 -6.48
CA ARG A 170 -21.69 -2.75 -7.81
C ARG A 170 -21.15 -1.90 -8.96
N THR A 171 -21.13 -0.58 -8.78
CA THR A 171 -20.63 0.36 -9.79
C THR A 171 -19.18 0.73 -9.53
N ALA A 172 -18.84 1.04 -8.28
CA ALA A 172 -17.50 1.51 -7.90
C ALA A 172 -16.42 0.41 -7.94
N ARG A 173 -16.81 -0.85 -7.70
CA ARG A 173 -15.91 -2.02 -7.67
C ARG A 173 -14.71 -1.83 -6.74
N LEU A 174 -14.93 -1.21 -5.57
CA LEU A 174 -13.86 -1.02 -4.58
C LEU A 174 -13.42 -2.37 -4.01
N ILE A 175 -14.38 -3.20 -3.62
CA ILE A 175 -14.19 -4.63 -3.34
C ILE A 175 -14.67 -5.38 -4.58
N ASP A 176 -13.79 -6.15 -5.23
CA ASP A 176 -14.10 -6.91 -6.43
C ASP A 176 -13.63 -8.36 -6.26
N ASN A 177 -14.56 -9.31 -6.38
CA ASN A 177 -14.29 -10.75 -6.35
C ASN A 177 -13.83 -11.32 -7.71
N GLY A 178 -13.60 -10.46 -8.70
CA GLY A 178 -13.12 -10.83 -10.05
C GLY A 178 -14.22 -11.36 -10.97
N VAL A 179 -15.46 -11.48 -10.50
CA VAL A 179 -16.58 -11.97 -11.31
C VAL A 179 -17.04 -10.90 -12.30
N LYS A 180 -17.18 -11.29 -13.57
CA LYS A 180 -17.61 -10.41 -14.67
C LYS A 180 -19.02 -10.78 -15.12
N GLY A 181 -20.00 -9.91 -14.84
CA GLY A 181 -21.37 -10.01 -15.33
C GLY A 181 -22.25 -8.85 -14.86
N ARG A 182 -23.32 -8.52 -15.59
CA ARG A 182 -24.28 -7.45 -15.17
C ARG A 182 -25.08 -7.80 -13.92
N HIS A 183 -25.15 -9.08 -13.58
CA HIS A 183 -25.91 -9.61 -12.43
C HIS A 183 -25.02 -10.33 -11.42
N SER A 184 -23.69 -10.28 -11.56
CA SER A 184 -22.80 -10.88 -10.59
C SER A 184 -22.81 -10.08 -9.30
N GLN A 185 -23.00 -10.77 -8.18
CA GLN A 185 -22.80 -10.21 -6.86
C GLN A 185 -21.29 -9.95 -6.69
N ILE A 186 -20.87 -8.69 -6.82
CA ILE A 186 -19.46 -8.25 -6.79
C ILE A 186 -18.92 -8.30 -5.36
N PHE A 187 -19.80 -8.08 -4.37
CA PHE A 187 -19.52 -8.19 -2.95
C PHE A 187 -20.53 -9.14 -2.28
N ASP A 188 -20.02 -10.11 -1.53
CA ASP A 188 -20.81 -11.03 -0.72
C ASP A 188 -20.54 -10.79 0.77
N PRO A 189 -21.51 -10.28 1.56
CA PRO A 189 -21.32 -10.07 2.99
C PRO A 189 -21.20 -11.38 3.80
N GLN A 190 -21.48 -12.54 3.19
CA GLN A 190 -21.26 -13.84 3.82
C GLN A 190 -19.85 -14.39 3.56
N ASP A 191 -19.10 -13.78 2.64
CA ASP A 191 -17.68 -14.08 2.45
C ASP A 191 -16.86 -13.34 3.52
N GLU A 192 -16.27 -14.11 4.44
CA GLU A 192 -15.52 -13.59 5.57
C GLU A 192 -14.36 -12.67 5.13
N THR A 193 -13.66 -13.00 4.04
CA THR A 193 -12.53 -12.19 3.56
C THR A 193 -13.01 -10.84 3.03
N GLN A 194 -14.13 -10.84 2.28
CA GLN A 194 -14.70 -9.60 1.77
C GLN A 194 -15.29 -8.76 2.89
N PHE A 195 -15.93 -9.37 3.88
CA PHE A 195 -16.46 -8.67 5.04
C PHE A 195 -15.32 -8.03 5.87
N LEU A 196 -14.21 -8.74 6.08
CA LEU A 196 -13.02 -8.20 6.73
C LEU A 196 -12.36 -7.08 5.91
N GLU A 197 -12.38 -7.16 4.56
CA GLU A 197 -11.91 -6.05 3.71
C GLU A 197 -12.79 -4.81 3.90
N LEU A 198 -14.11 -5.00 3.97
CA LEU A 198 -15.06 -3.93 4.25
C LEU A 198 -14.80 -3.32 5.62
N ASP A 199 -14.66 -4.12 6.67
CA ASP A 199 -14.35 -3.65 8.02
C ASP A 199 -13.06 -2.82 8.07
N MET A 200 -11.98 -3.30 7.44
CA MET A 200 -10.75 -2.52 7.26
C MET A 200 -11.01 -1.19 6.55
N ILE A 201 -11.77 -1.18 5.45
CA ILE A 201 -12.12 0.05 4.72
C ILE A 201 -12.89 1.02 5.61
N ILE A 202 -13.88 0.54 6.36
CA ILE A 202 -14.66 1.37 7.29
C ILE A 202 -13.75 1.96 8.37
N GLY A 203 -12.83 1.18 8.94
CA GLY A 203 -11.83 1.67 9.89
C GLY A 203 -10.97 2.81 9.31
N ILE A 204 -10.55 2.69 8.06
CA ILE A 204 -9.80 3.74 7.35
C ILE A 204 -10.69 4.99 7.15
N VAL A 205 -11.95 4.82 6.74
CA VAL A 205 -12.88 5.94 6.54
C VAL A 205 -13.16 6.68 7.84
N LEU A 206 -13.40 5.98 8.94
CA LEU A 206 -13.63 6.56 10.27
C LEU A 206 -12.39 7.32 10.78
N ARG A 207 -11.19 6.82 10.48
CA ARG A 207 -9.94 7.52 10.82
C ARG A 207 -9.81 8.87 10.11
N LEU A 208 -10.27 8.96 8.85
CA LEU A 208 -10.24 10.19 8.05
C LEU A 208 -11.42 11.12 8.35
N TYR A 209 -12.57 10.55 8.70
CA TYR A 209 -13.83 11.24 8.94
C TYR A 209 -14.50 10.67 10.20
N PRO A 210 -14.11 11.11 11.41
CA PRO A 210 -14.60 10.53 12.67
C PRO A 210 -16.12 10.67 12.89
N GLU A 211 -16.75 11.66 12.27
CA GLU A 211 -18.19 11.96 12.37
C GLU A 211 -19.05 11.16 11.36
N SER A 212 -18.47 10.12 10.73
CA SER A 212 -19.15 9.34 9.68
C SER A 212 -20.18 8.39 10.25
N LEU A 213 -21.22 8.09 9.47
CA LEU A 213 -22.28 7.15 9.87
C LEU A 213 -21.96 5.69 9.49
N CYS A 214 -20.87 5.48 8.77
CA CYS A 214 -20.52 4.21 8.14
C CYS A 214 -20.08 3.10 9.11
N GLU A 215 -19.87 3.41 10.39
CA GLU A 215 -19.66 2.39 11.43
C GLU A 215 -20.84 1.41 11.50
N GLN A 216 -22.06 1.88 11.19
CA GLN A 216 -23.28 1.07 11.24
C GLN A 216 -23.34 -0.02 10.16
N ILE A 217 -22.47 0.03 9.15
CA ILE A 217 -22.45 -0.95 8.04
C ILE A 217 -21.99 -2.33 8.50
N VAL A 218 -21.12 -2.37 9.51
CA VAL A 218 -20.44 -3.59 10.00
C VAL A 218 -20.96 -4.06 11.38
N LEU A 219 -21.93 -3.35 11.95
CA LEU A 219 -22.65 -3.71 13.18
C LEU A 219 -23.83 -4.65 12.89
#